data_AF-A0A5S9M4C4-F1
#
_entry.id   AF-A0A5S9M4C4-F1
#
_cell.length_a   1.000
_cell.length_b   1.000
_cell.length_c   1.000
_cell.angle_alpha   90.00
_cell.angle_beta   90.00
_cell.angle_gamma   90.00
#
_symmetry.space_group_name_H-M   'P 1'
#
loop_
_entity.id
_entity.type
_entity.pdbx_description
1 polymer ?
#
loop_
_entity_poly.entity_id
_entity_poly.type
_entity_poly.pdbx_seq_one_letter_code
_entity_poly.pdbx_strand_id
1 'polypeptide(L)'
;MVGGRWVRDQEVNIVKLTKGVYKVSWTEPTGTDVSLNFMPEEKRMHGVIFFPKWVHERPDITVCYQNDYIDLMKKNLVKKIRNLSEICCPRICGHYVYPSCRCE
;
A
#
# COMPACT_ATOMS: atom_id res chain seq x y z
N MET A 1 -10.15 -3.42 -2.99
CA MET A 1 -9.60 -4.73 -2.59
C MET A 1 -9.56 -4.90 -1.08
N VAL A 2 -9.01 -3.95 -0.32
CA VAL A 2 -8.86 -4.04 1.15
C VAL A 2 -9.66 -2.99 1.93
N GLY A 3 -10.91 -2.71 1.51
CA GLY A 3 -11.76 -1.72 2.19
C GLY A 3 -12.07 -2.16 3.63
N GLY A 4 -11.89 -1.27 4.61
CA GLY A 4 -12.06 -1.57 6.05
C GLY A 4 -10.73 -1.81 6.80
N ARG A 5 -9.62 -1.99 6.09
CA ARG A 5 -8.27 -2.01 6.65
C ARG A 5 -7.82 -0.59 7.04
N TRP A 6 -7.22 -0.44 8.21
CA TRP A 6 -6.60 0.82 8.65
C TRP A 6 -5.35 0.55 9.51
N VAL A 7 -4.42 1.50 9.50
CA VAL A 7 -3.08 1.38 10.10
C VAL A 7 -2.74 2.69 10.83
N ARG A 8 -2.04 2.62 11.96
CA ARG A 8 -1.42 3.77 12.65
C ARG A 8 0.08 3.54 12.85
N ASP A 9 0.81 4.65 13.02
CA ASP A 9 2.24 4.65 13.35
C ASP A 9 3.12 3.90 12.34
N GLN A 10 2.73 3.94 11.07
CA GLN A 10 3.51 3.37 9.98
C GLN A 10 4.77 4.21 9.76
N GLU A 11 5.93 3.56 9.85
CA GLU A 11 7.19 4.17 9.45
C GLU A 11 7.19 4.38 7.94
N VAL A 12 7.47 5.62 7.52
CA VAL A 12 7.42 6.05 6.12
C VAL A 12 8.67 6.84 5.78
N ASN A 13 9.15 6.69 4.54
CA ASN A 13 10.14 7.56 3.95
C ASN A 13 9.43 8.69 3.20
N ILE A 14 9.69 9.94 3.59
CA ILE A 14 9.10 11.13 2.96
C ILE A 14 10.23 11.98 2.38
N VAL A 15 10.17 12.24 1.08
CA VAL A 15 11.14 13.09 0.38
C VAL A 15 10.43 14.09 -0.52
N LYS A 16 11.03 15.29 -0.65
CA LYS A 16 10.60 16.28 -1.64
C LYS A 16 11.39 16.04 -2.93
N LEU A 17 10.71 15.70 -4.01
CA LEU A 17 11.36 15.42 -5.30
C LEU A 17 11.70 16.71 -6.05
N THR A 18 10.73 17.62 -6.11
CA THR A 18 10.89 18.95 -6.71
C THR A 18 9.90 19.92 -6.05
N LYS A 19 9.86 21.17 -6.49
CA LYS A 19 8.88 22.14 -5.99
C LYS A 19 7.46 21.60 -6.20
N GLY A 20 6.65 21.59 -5.15
CA GLY A 20 5.26 21.10 -5.20
C GLY A 20 5.09 19.57 -5.30
N VAL A 21 6.17 18.79 -5.43
CA VAL A 21 6.08 17.32 -5.60
C VAL A 21 6.75 16.58 -4.47
N TYR A 22 5.98 15.72 -3.80
CA TYR A 22 6.42 14.95 -2.64
C TYR A 22 6.25 13.46 -2.91
N LYS A 23 7.24 12.67 -2.50
CA LYS A 23 7.16 11.20 -2.55
C LYS A 23 7.12 10.65 -1.14
N VAL A 24 6.21 9.71 -0.92
CA VAL A 24 6.05 8.95 0.31
C VAL A 24 6.16 7.48 -0.03
N SER A 25 7.03 6.73 0.64
CA SER A 25 7.22 5.31 0.39
C SER A 25 7.34 4.54 1.69
N TRP A 26 6.74 3.36 1.78
CA TRP A 26 6.85 2.48 2.93
C TRP A 26 6.66 1.02 2.54
N THR A 27 7.13 0.15 3.42
CA THR A 27 6.89 -1.29 3.37
C THR A 27 6.00 -1.66 4.56
N GLU A 28 4.93 -2.38 4.29
CA GLU A 28 4.01 -2.86 5.31
C GLU A 28 4.48 -4.22 5.87
N PRO A 29 4.10 -4.56 7.12
CA PRO A 29 4.37 -5.88 7.71
C PRO A 29 3.81 -7.06 6.91
N THR A 30 2.85 -6.82 6.01
CA THR A 30 2.28 -7.79 5.07
C THR A 30 3.23 -8.13 3.91
N GLY A 31 4.31 -7.38 3.74
CA GLY A 31 5.18 -7.40 2.56
C GLY A 31 4.66 -6.57 1.40
N THR A 32 3.65 -5.72 1.64
CA THR A 32 3.15 -4.77 0.63
C THR A 32 4.06 -3.55 0.58
N ASP A 33 4.60 -3.24 -0.59
CA ASP A 33 5.35 -2.01 -0.82
C ASP A 33 4.46 -0.94 -1.44
N VAL A 34 4.55 0.28 -0.92
CA VAL A 34 3.76 1.42 -1.39
C VAL A 34 4.68 2.57 -1.75
N SER A 35 4.43 3.20 -2.90
CA SER A 35 5.08 4.42 -3.34
C SER A 35 4.04 5.42 -3.86
N LEU A 36 3.81 6.50 -3.11
CA LEU A 36 2.89 7.58 -3.47
C LEU A 36 3.67 8.84 -3.85
N ASN A 37 3.27 9.48 -4.95
CA ASN A 37 3.70 10.80 -5.35
C ASN A 37 2.52 11.75 -5.27
N PHE A 38 2.70 12.85 -4.54
CA PHE A 38 1.70 13.88 -4.33
C PHE A 38 2.09 15.14 -5.10
N MET A 39 1.14 15.67 -5.86
CA MET A 39 1.21 16.90 -6.65
C MET A 39 0.02 17.79 -6.24
N PRO A 40 0.10 18.48 -5.08
CA PRO A 40 -1.04 19.18 -4.50
C PRO A 40 -1.51 20.39 -5.31
N GLU A 41 -0.57 21.10 -5.95
CA GLU A 41 -0.89 22.24 -6.81
C GLU A 41 -1.76 21.80 -8.01
N GLU A 42 -1.45 20.65 -8.58
CA GLU A 42 -2.18 20.03 -9.69
C GLU A 42 -3.39 19.20 -9.23
N LYS A 43 -3.62 19.07 -7.92
CA LYS A 43 -4.63 18.21 -7.30
C LYS A 43 -4.52 16.74 -7.76
N ARG A 44 -3.31 16.25 -7.98
CA ARG A 44 -3.03 14.90 -8.49
C ARG A 44 -2.24 14.06 -7.50
N MET A 45 -2.46 12.76 -7.56
CA MET A 45 -1.66 11.76 -6.86
C MET A 45 -1.36 10.60 -7.79
N HIS A 46 -0.12 10.12 -7.78
CA HIS A 46 0.27 8.89 -8.45
C HIS A 46 0.74 7.88 -7.41
N GLY A 47 0.02 6.77 -7.25
CA GLY A 47 0.37 5.69 -6.35
C GLY A 47 0.74 4.42 -7.09
N VAL A 48 1.78 3.74 -6.62
CA VAL A 48 2.07 2.35 -6.97
C VAL A 48 2.01 1.53 -5.70
N ILE A 49 1.27 0.44 -5.74
CA ILE A 49 1.22 -0.53 -4.64
C ILE A 49 1.63 -1.89 -5.21
N PHE A 50 2.62 -2.51 -4.59
CA PHE A 50 3.07 -3.86 -4.89
C PHE A 50 2.45 -4.79 -3.87
N PHE A 51 1.47 -5.57 -4.32
CA PHE A 51 0.84 -6.58 -3.47
C PHE A 51 1.56 -7.91 -3.62
N PRO A 52 1.99 -8.55 -2.52
CA PRO A 52 2.31 -9.97 -2.54
C PRO A 52 1.12 -10.76 -3.08
N LYS A 53 1.36 -11.78 -3.90
CA LYS A 53 0.30 -12.62 -4.48
C LYS A 53 -0.75 -13.09 -3.47
N TRP A 54 -0.32 -13.39 -2.23
CA TRP A 54 -1.23 -13.85 -1.18
C TRP A 54 -2.24 -12.81 -0.71
N VAL A 55 -1.87 -11.52 -0.73
CA VAL A 55 -2.78 -10.43 -0.36
C VAL A 55 -3.85 -10.27 -1.42
N HIS A 56 -3.49 -10.46 -2.68
CA HIS A 56 -4.44 -10.44 -3.79
C HIS A 56 -5.38 -11.65 -3.77
N GLU A 57 -4.86 -12.85 -3.49
CA GLU A 57 -5.66 -14.08 -3.39
C GLU A 57 -6.59 -14.10 -2.16
N ARG A 58 -6.13 -13.54 -1.02
CA ARG A 58 -6.83 -13.55 0.27
C ARG A 58 -6.81 -12.17 0.94
N PRO A 59 -7.49 -11.17 0.35
CA PRO A 59 -7.50 -9.82 0.89
C PRO A 59 -8.24 -9.73 2.23
N ASP A 60 -9.16 -10.65 2.49
CA ASP A 60 -9.96 -10.78 3.72
C ASP A 60 -9.11 -10.84 4.99
N ILE A 61 -7.92 -11.46 4.93
CA ILE A 61 -6.99 -11.59 6.06
C ILE A 61 -6.46 -10.22 6.49
N THR A 62 -6.36 -9.27 5.55
CA THR A 62 -5.77 -7.95 5.79
C THR A 62 -6.79 -6.90 6.22
N VAL A 63 -8.10 -7.21 6.17
CA VAL A 63 -9.20 -6.31 6.58
C VAL A 63 -9.38 -6.40 8.09
N CYS A 64 -8.45 -5.79 8.82
CA CYS A 64 -8.47 -5.66 10.27
C CYS A 64 -7.78 -4.36 10.70
N TYR A 65 -7.81 -4.06 11.99
CA TYR A 65 -6.90 -3.07 12.57
C TYR A 65 -5.50 -3.68 12.64
N GLN A 66 -4.59 -3.26 11.75
CA GLN A 66 -3.34 -3.97 11.53
C GLN A 66 -2.45 -4.03 12.79
N ASN A 67 -2.47 -3.00 13.62
CA ASN A 67 -1.56 -2.87 14.76
C ASN A 67 -1.73 -4.02 15.77
N ASP A 68 -2.93 -4.61 15.88
CA ASP A 68 -3.21 -5.74 16.79
C ASP A 68 -2.74 -7.10 16.22
N TYR A 69 -2.42 -7.17 14.92
CA TYR A 69 -2.16 -8.43 14.22
C TYR A 69 -0.80 -8.44 13.49
N ILE A 70 0.17 -7.61 13.92
CA ILE A 70 1.49 -7.49 13.27
C ILE A 70 2.20 -8.84 13.15
N ASP A 71 2.16 -9.67 14.18
CA ASP A 71 2.81 -11.00 14.18
C ASP A 71 2.15 -11.98 13.20
N LEU A 72 0.83 -11.89 13.05
CA LEU A 72 0.09 -12.69 12.06
C LEU A 72 0.49 -12.30 10.64
N MET A 73 0.65 -11.00 10.37
CA MET A 73 1.09 -10.50 9.06
C MET A 73 2.51 -10.98 8.73
N LYS A 74 3.45 -10.84 9.68
CA LYS A 74 4.83 -11.32 9.52
C LYS A 74 4.91 -12.83 9.32
N LYS A 75 4.12 -13.62 10.07
CA LYS A 75 4.07 -15.09 9.94
C LYS A 75 3.57 -15.53 8.57
N ASN A 76 2.57 -14.84 8.03
CA ASN A 76 2.04 -15.15 6.69
C ASN A 76 3.02 -14.73 5.58
N LEU A 77 3.75 -13.64 5.77
CA LEU A 77 4.82 -13.22 4.86
C LEU A 77 5.93 -14.28 4.76
N VAL A 78 6.54 -14.68 5.90
CA VAL A 78 7.67 -15.63 5.93
C VAL A 78 7.30 -16.98 5.33
N LYS A 79 6.07 -17.46 5.54
CA LYS A 79 5.59 -18.73 4.97
C LYS A 79 5.47 -18.72 3.44
N LYS A 80 5.31 -17.53 2.83
CA LYS A 80 4.96 -17.39 1.41
C LYS A 80 6.03 -16.73 0.54
N ILE A 81 7.13 -16.22 1.11
CA ILE A 81 8.34 -15.77 0.38
C ILE A 81 8.93 -16.87 -0.54
N ARG A 82 8.58 -18.15 -0.35
CA ARG A 82 8.97 -19.25 -1.24
C ARG A 82 8.35 -19.18 -2.64
N ASN A 83 7.31 -18.37 -2.87
CA ASN A 83 6.63 -18.21 -4.17
C ASN A 83 6.61 -16.72 -4.57
N LEU A 84 7.74 -16.23 -5.08
CA LEU A 84 7.93 -14.86 -5.56
C LEU A 84 7.04 -14.57 -6.78
N SER A 85 5.86 -14.02 -6.51
CA SER A 85 5.04 -13.37 -7.53
C SER A 85 4.39 -12.15 -6.87
N GLU A 86 4.66 -11.00 -7.46
CA GLU A 86 4.17 -9.70 -7.00
C GLU A 86 3.23 -9.13 -8.05
N ILE A 87 2.19 -8.45 -7.58
CA ILE A 87 1.22 -7.77 -8.43
C ILE A 87 1.45 -6.27 -8.27
N CYS A 88 1.92 -5.64 -9.34
CA CYS A 88 2.10 -4.20 -9.42
C CYS A 88 0.78 -3.53 -9.81
N CYS A 89 0.27 -2.65 -8.96
CA CYS A 89 -0.94 -1.86 -9.24
C CYS A 89 -0.58 -0.37 -9.34
N PRO A 90 -0.18 0.13 -10.52
CA PRO A 90 0.06 1.55 -10.75
C PRO A 90 -1.26 2.29 -10.99
N ARG A 91 -1.44 3.45 -10.34
CA ARG A 91 -2.61 4.31 -10.55
C ARG A 91 -2.35 5.80 -10.39
N ILE A 92 -3.00 6.57 -11.25
CA ILE A 92 -3.12 8.03 -11.13
C ILE A 92 -4.52 8.35 -10.62
N CYS A 93 -4.61 9.02 -9.47
CA CYS A 93 -5.85 9.55 -8.93
C CYS A 93 -5.91 11.06 -9.18
N GLY A 94 -6.91 11.53 -9.94
CA GLY A 94 -7.12 12.95 -10.26
C GLY A 94 -7.87 13.75 -9.20
N HIS A 95 -8.33 13.12 -8.12
CA HIS A 95 -8.94 13.74 -6.95
C HIS A 95 -8.48 12.96 -5.71
N TYR A 96 -8.24 13.64 -4.59
CA TYR A 96 -7.79 13.09 -3.30
C TYR A 96 -8.86 12.21 -2.60
N VAL A 97 -9.47 11.28 -3.32
CA VAL A 97 -10.63 10.52 -2.87
C VAL A 97 -10.28 9.04 -3.04
N TYR A 98 -9.87 8.43 -1.92
CA TYR A 98 -9.50 7.01 -1.79
C TYR A 98 -10.64 5.96 -1.89
N PRO A 99 -11.97 6.23 -1.80
CA PRO A 99 -12.93 5.18 -1.50
C PRO A 99 -13.38 4.31 -2.70
N SER A 100 -12.92 4.53 -3.93
CA SER A 100 -13.37 3.73 -5.09
C SER A 100 -12.27 3.11 -5.95
N CYS A 101 -11.03 3.08 -5.47
CA CYS A 101 -9.91 2.48 -6.19
C CYS A 101 -10.00 0.93 -6.16
N ARG A 102 -10.71 0.31 -7.11
CA ARG A 102 -10.75 -1.14 -7.33
C ARG A 102 -9.61 -1.59 -8.26
N CYS A 103 -8.73 -2.48 -7.80
CA CYS A 103 -7.86 -3.23 -8.71
C CYS A 103 -8.77 -4.02 -9.66
N GLU A 104 -8.64 -3.78 -10.95
CA GLU A 104 -9.09 -4.74 -11.98
C GLU A 104 -7.98 -5.77 -12.19
#